data_AF-E1GVT6-F1
#
_entry.id   AF-E1GVT6-F1
#
_cell.length_a   1.000
_cell.length_b   1.000
_cell.length_c   1.000
_cell.angle_alpha   90.00
_cell.angle_beta   90.00
_cell.angle_gamma   90.00
#
_symmetry.space_group_name_H-M   'P 1'
#
loop_
_entity.id
_entity.type
_entity.pdbx_description
1 polymer ?
#
loop_
_entity_poly.entity_id
_entity_poly.type
_entity_poly.pdbx_seq_one_letter_code
_entity_poly.pdbx_strand_id
1 'polypeptide(L)'
;MERKKWAQKRVVSIRIEQYLAEYISAKYGMDATTGGIKIPCSTDLYFCVWEHMTKKRINQPNVIDGNLRIHLPLRKAGSVCSPWKDPAYYNYLSVAAAKEIEKQIRRMFNFELHRVLLENEEFGRQRRNIDVIYDFIHTYQLKSISSDALLKNYYRFRNRLRPKKVRKYQKVASN
;
A
#
# COMPACT_ATOMS: atom_id res chain seq x y z
N MET A 1 0.03 -16.20 -30.15
CA MET A 1 -1.16 -16.13 -29.25
C MET A 1 -0.88 -16.60 -27.81
N GLU A 2 -0.01 -17.59 -27.58
CA GLU A 2 0.25 -18.15 -26.25
C GLU A 2 0.93 -17.20 -25.26
N ARG A 3 1.91 -16.41 -25.69
CA ARG A 3 2.59 -15.42 -24.82
C ARG A 3 1.63 -14.39 -24.19
N LYS A 4 0.58 -13.99 -24.92
CA LYS A 4 -0.46 -13.08 -24.41
C LYS A 4 -1.33 -13.75 -23.35
N LYS A 5 -1.73 -15.01 -23.57
CA LYS A 5 -2.45 -15.82 -22.57
C LYS A 5 -1.62 -16.04 -21.30
N TRP A 6 -0.31 -16.24 -21.44
CA TRP A 6 0.61 -16.37 -20.31
C TRP A 6 0.79 -15.07 -19.53
N ALA A 7 0.89 -13.93 -20.22
CA ALA A 7 0.96 -12.62 -19.56
C ALA A 7 -0.29 -12.30 -18.75
N GLN A 8 -1.48 -12.64 -19.27
CA GLN A 8 -2.75 -12.49 -18.57
C GLN A 8 -2.87 -13.41 -17.33
N LYS A 9 -2.36 -14.64 -17.40
CA LYS A 9 -2.35 -15.57 -16.25
C LYS A 9 -1.48 -15.09 -15.08
N ARG A 10 -0.58 -14.13 -15.32
CA ARG A 10 0.33 -13.56 -14.31
C ARG A 10 -0.21 -12.30 -13.64
N VAL A 11 -1.46 -11.94 -13.91
CA VAL A 11 -2.10 -10.79 -13.27
C VAL A 11 -3.26 -11.25 -12.43
N VAL A 12 -3.30 -10.77 -11.19
CA VAL A 12 -4.36 -11.07 -10.23
C VAL A 12 -5.02 -9.79 -9.78
N SER A 13 -6.34 -9.82 -9.73
CA SER A 13 -7.17 -8.74 -9.20
C SER A 13 -7.39 -8.93 -7.71
N ILE A 14 -7.18 -7.88 -6.92
CA ILE A 14 -7.52 -7.83 -5.49
C ILE A 14 -8.41 -6.61 -5.22
N ARG A 15 -9.13 -6.67 -4.10
CA ARG A 15 -9.97 -5.57 -3.61
C ARG A 15 -9.35 -5.00 -2.34
N ILE A 16 -9.04 -3.72 -2.38
CA ILE A 16 -8.44 -2.96 -1.27
C ILE A 16 -9.12 -1.58 -1.15
N GLU A 17 -8.76 -0.78 -0.16
CA GLU A 17 -9.21 0.62 -0.09
C GLU A 17 -8.82 1.43 -1.34
N GLN A 18 -9.74 2.28 -1.80
CA GLN A 18 -9.60 2.99 -3.08
C GLN A 18 -8.37 3.89 -3.14
N TYR A 19 -8.10 4.72 -2.11
CA TYR A 19 -6.95 5.63 -2.15
C TYR A 19 -5.61 4.88 -2.09
N LEU A 20 -5.58 3.67 -1.51
CA LEU A 20 -4.39 2.82 -1.52
C LEU A 20 -4.15 2.22 -2.91
N ALA A 21 -5.22 1.88 -3.64
CA ALA A 21 -5.13 1.48 -5.04
C ALA A 21 -4.65 2.63 -5.93
N GLU A 22 -5.18 3.84 -5.73
CA GLU A 22 -4.74 5.07 -6.42
C GLU A 22 -3.25 5.33 -6.18
N TYR A 23 -2.83 5.29 -4.90
CA TYR A 23 -1.44 5.49 -4.49
C TYR A 23 -0.46 4.51 -5.15
N ILE A 24 -0.72 3.20 -5.09
CA ILE A 24 0.17 2.18 -5.69
C ILE A 24 0.18 2.29 -7.22
N SER A 25 -0.96 2.59 -7.83
CA SER A 25 -1.06 2.78 -9.29
C SER A 25 -0.22 3.97 -9.75
N ALA A 26 -0.26 5.09 -9.03
CA ALA A 26 0.56 6.27 -9.33
C ALA A 26 2.05 6.01 -9.07
N LYS A 27 2.38 5.27 -8.00
CA LYS A 27 3.78 5.03 -7.58
C LYS A 27 4.57 4.12 -8.53
N TYR A 28 3.96 3.02 -8.98
CA TYR A 28 4.66 2.03 -9.81
C TYR A 28 4.27 2.08 -11.29
N GLY A 29 3.24 2.85 -11.62
CA GLY A 29 2.67 2.89 -12.97
C GLY A 29 1.89 1.63 -13.33
N MET A 30 0.96 1.78 -14.27
CA MET A 30 0.20 0.68 -14.83
C MET A 30 0.83 0.24 -16.16
N ASP A 31 0.98 -1.06 -16.36
CA ASP A 31 1.38 -1.59 -17.67
C ASP A 31 0.20 -1.40 -18.66
N ALA A 32 0.41 -0.64 -19.74
CA ALA A 32 -0.59 -0.36 -20.77
C ALA A 32 -1.20 -1.64 -21.39
N THR A 33 -0.45 -2.75 -21.37
CA THR A 33 -0.85 -4.00 -22.03
C THR A 33 -1.76 -4.87 -21.18
N THR A 34 -1.55 -4.87 -19.86
CA THR A 34 -2.26 -5.79 -18.93
C THR A 34 -3.09 -5.05 -17.89
N GLY A 35 -2.89 -3.74 -17.74
CA GLY A 35 -3.48 -2.91 -16.68
C GLY A 35 -3.01 -3.32 -15.28
N GLY A 36 -1.95 -4.13 -15.18
CA GLY A 36 -1.40 -4.62 -13.93
C GLY A 36 -0.24 -3.75 -13.47
N ILE A 37 -0.04 -3.70 -12.16
CA ILE A 37 1.07 -2.99 -11.54
C ILE A 37 2.27 -3.92 -11.39
N LYS A 38 3.44 -3.48 -11.87
CA LYS A 38 4.70 -4.21 -11.74
C LYS A 38 5.42 -3.72 -10.50
N ILE A 39 5.40 -4.54 -9.45
CA ILE A 39 6.10 -4.23 -8.21
C ILE A 39 7.59 -4.59 -8.39
N PRO A 40 8.54 -3.68 -8.08
CA PRO A 40 9.97 -3.97 -8.12
C PRO A 40 10.37 -5.05 -7.11
N CYS A 41 11.37 -5.86 -7.44
CA CYS A 41 11.86 -6.93 -6.56
C CYS A 41 12.60 -6.44 -5.31
N SER A 42 12.97 -5.15 -5.27
CA SER A 42 13.62 -4.49 -4.14
C SER A 42 12.65 -4.07 -3.04
N THR A 43 11.36 -4.01 -3.32
CA THR A 43 10.36 -3.55 -2.33
C THR A 43 9.85 -4.71 -1.49
N ASP A 44 9.69 -4.51 -0.17
CA ASP A 44 9.02 -5.45 0.74
C ASP A 44 7.65 -5.94 0.25
N LEU A 45 6.89 -5.07 -0.43
CA LEU A 45 5.59 -5.42 -1.00
C LEU A 45 5.69 -6.59 -1.99
N TYR A 46 6.78 -6.69 -2.75
CA TYR A 46 7.02 -7.80 -3.67
C TYR A 46 7.12 -9.13 -2.92
N PHE A 47 7.83 -9.14 -1.79
CA PHE A 47 8.00 -10.31 -0.95
C PHE A 47 6.68 -10.71 -0.29
N CYS A 48 5.93 -9.74 0.24
CA CYS A 48 4.61 -9.95 0.82
C CYS A 48 3.64 -10.60 -0.18
N VAL A 49 3.57 -10.09 -1.43
CA VAL A 49 2.74 -10.71 -2.47
C VAL A 49 3.23 -12.12 -2.78
N TRP A 50 4.54 -12.34 -2.93
CA TRP A 50 5.11 -13.65 -3.25
C TRP A 50 4.84 -14.70 -2.15
N GLU A 51 4.93 -14.31 -0.88
CA GLU A 51 4.64 -15.18 0.26
C GLU A 51 3.18 -15.64 0.24
N HIS A 52 2.26 -14.73 -0.06
CA HIS A 52 0.83 -15.00 -0.08
C HIS A 52 0.29 -15.60 -1.38
N MET A 53 1.13 -15.79 -2.41
CA MET A 53 0.76 -16.54 -3.62
C MET A 53 0.44 -18.00 -3.27
N THR A 54 -0.77 -18.44 -3.65
CA THR A 54 -1.28 -19.79 -3.41
C THR A 54 -1.86 -20.40 -4.68
N LYS A 55 -1.97 -21.74 -4.71
CA LYS A 55 -2.65 -22.45 -5.81
C LYS A 55 -4.16 -22.26 -5.68
N LYS A 56 -4.82 -21.95 -6.79
CA LYS A 56 -6.28 -21.88 -6.83
C LYS A 56 -6.88 -23.26 -6.56
N ARG A 57 -7.81 -23.35 -5.61
CA ARG A 57 -8.62 -24.57 -5.41
C ARG A 57 -9.85 -24.56 -6.33
N ILE A 58 -10.36 -25.74 -6.70
CA ILE A 58 -11.50 -25.90 -7.63
C ILE A 58 -12.74 -25.14 -7.15
N ASN A 59 -12.98 -25.11 -5.84
CA ASN A 59 -14.19 -24.52 -5.24
C ASN A 59 -14.05 -23.02 -4.91
N GLN A 60 -12.95 -22.35 -5.29
CA GLN A 60 -12.74 -20.94 -4.95
C GLN A 60 -13.29 -20.00 -6.04
N PRO A 61 -14.10 -19.00 -5.66
CA PRO A 61 -14.65 -18.04 -6.61
C PRO A 61 -13.52 -17.20 -7.20
N ASN A 62 -13.68 -16.83 -8.47
CA ASN A 62 -12.82 -15.82 -9.08
C ASN A 62 -13.16 -14.45 -8.50
N VAL A 63 -12.14 -13.71 -8.07
CA VAL A 63 -12.28 -12.30 -7.68
C VAL A 63 -12.37 -11.47 -8.96
N ILE A 64 -13.59 -11.29 -9.47
CA ILE A 64 -13.86 -10.51 -10.69
C ILE A 64 -13.92 -9.00 -10.38
N ASP A 65 -14.34 -8.65 -9.16
CA ASP A 65 -14.56 -7.27 -8.68
C ASP A 65 -13.37 -6.73 -7.86
N GLY A 66 -12.18 -6.73 -8.45
CA GLY A 66 -10.97 -6.17 -7.84
C GLY A 66 -10.62 -4.79 -8.40
N ASN A 67 -10.37 -3.81 -7.53
CA ASN A 67 -9.96 -2.45 -7.92
C ASN A 67 -8.45 -2.31 -8.18
N LEU A 68 -7.64 -3.30 -7.79
CA LEU A 68 -6.21 -3.31 -8.04
C LEU A 68 -5.79 -4.58 -8.78
N ARG A 69 -5.04 -4.43 -9.87
CA ARG A 69 -4.44 -5.55 -10.61
C ARG A 69 -2.94 -5.58 -10.37
N ILE A 70 -2.41 -6.71 -9.92
CA ILE A 70 -1.00 -6.86 -9.58
C ILE A 70 -0.37 -7.91 -10.49
N HIS A 71 0.80 -7.59 -11.06
CA HIS A 71 1.65 -8.59 -11.68
C HIS A 71 2.29 -9.47 -10.62
N LEU A 72 2.04 -10.78 -10.72
CA LEU A 72 2.59 -11.75 -9.79
C LEU A 72 4.12 -11.79 -9.86
N PRO A 73 4.78 -11.68 -8.70
CA PRO A 73 6.23 -11.75 -8.61
C PRO A 73 6.72 -13.11 -9.09
N LEU A 74 7.81 -13.11 -9.87
CA LEU A 74 8.49 -14.32 -10.30
C LEU A 74 9.93 -14.26 -9.82
N ARG A 75 10.26 -15.09 -8.83
CA ARG A 75 11.64 -15.32 -8.41
C ARG A 75 12.16 -16.54 -9.13
N LYS A 76 13.16 -16.38 -10.00
CA LYS A 76 13.94 -17.51 -10.51
C LYS A 76 14.86 -17.97 -9.38
N ALA A 77 14.73 -19.22 -8.95
CA ALA A 77 15.63 -19.80 -7.98
C ALA A 77 17.02 -19.91 -8.62
N GLY A 78 18.00 -19.20 -8.08
CA GLY A 78 19.42 -19.37 -8.46
C GLY A 78 20.11 -20.49 -7.69
N SER A 79 19.43 -21.12 -6.73
CA SER A 79 19.99 -22.15 -5.84
C SER A 79 18.99 -23.29 -5.64
N VAL A 80 19.53 -24.52 -5.56
CA VAL A 80 18.84 -25.83 -5.56
C VAL A 80 17.79 -25.98 -4.45
N CYS A 81 17.86 -25.16 -3.40
CA CYS A 81 16.98 -25.26 -2.23
C CYS A 81 16.03 -24.05 -2.04
N SER A 82 15.96 -23.11 -2.98
CA SER A 82 15.03 -21.97 -2.86
C SER A 82 13.61 -22.38 -3.27
N PRO A 83 12.57 -22.10 -2.46
CA PRO A 83 11.19 -22.38 -2.83
C PRO A 83 10.85 -21.68 -4.15
N TRP A 84 10.48 -22.45 -5.16
CA TRP A 84 10.06 -21.90 -6.45
C TRP A 84 8.52 -21.84 -6.51
N LYS A 85 7.97 -20.65 -6.75
CA LYS A 85 6.54 -20.45 -6.99
C LYS A 85 6.34 -19.90 -8.39
N ASP A 86 5.79 -20.73 -9.27
CA ASP A 86 5.42 -20.31 -10.61
C ASP A 86 4.09 -19.56 -10.59
N PRO A 87 4.03 -18.30 -11.07
CA PRO A 87 2.79 -17.58 -11.29
C PRO A 87 1.76 -18.32 -12.15
N ALA A 88 2.14 -19.28 -13.00
CA ALA A 88 1.18 -20.05 -13.78
C ALA A 88 0.28 -20.95 -12.92
N TYR A 89 0.80 -21.44 -11.78
CA TYR A 89 0.10 -22.34 -10.86
C TYR A 89 -0.32 -21.65 -9.56
N TYR A 90 0.48 -20.70 -9.08
CA TYR A 90 0.26 -19.95 -7.85
C TYR A 90 -0.36 -18.57 -8.16
N ASN A 91 -1.48 -18.57 -8.86
CA ASN A 91 -2.17 -17.36 -9.36
C ASN A 91 -3.37 -16.91 -8.52
N TYR A 92 -3.46 -17.37 -7.27
CA TYR A 92 -4.57 -17.01 -6.41
C TYR A 92 -4.09 -16.30 -5.13
N LEU A 93 -4.74 -15.19 -4.84
CA LEU A 93 -4.61 -14.45 -3.59
C LEU A 93 -5.95 -14.55 -2.85
N SER A 94 -5.91 -15.08 -1.63
CA SER A 94 -7.09 -15.17 -0.78
C SER A 94 -7.53 -13.80 -0.26
N VAL A 95 -8.74 -13.70 0.29
CA VAL A 95 -9.21 -12.46 0.94
C VAL A 95 -8.31 -12.06 2.12
N ALA A 96 -7.80 -13.04 2.87
CA ALA A 96 -6.84 -12.78 3.95
C ALA A 96 -5.50 -12.25 3.41
N ALA A 97 -4.99 -12.83 2.31
CA ALA A 97 -3.80 -12.34 1.63
C ALA A 97 -3.98 -10.89 1.13
N ALA A 98 -5.14 -10.58 0.55
CA ALA A 98 -5.45 -9.22 0.10
C ALA A 98 -5.40 -8.21 1.26
N LYS A 99 -5.90 -8.58 2.45
CA LYS A 99 -5.83 -7.74 3.66
C LYS A 99 -4.40 -7.51 4.15
N GLU A 100 -3.54 -8.54 4.13
CA GLU A 100 -2.13 -8.38 4.52
C GLU A 100 -1.36 -7.51 3.51
N ILE A 101 -1.61 -7.71 2.22
CA ILE A 101 -1.07 -6.85 1.15
C ILE A 101 -1.52 -5.40 1.35
N GLU A 102 -2.82 -5.18 1.63
CA GLU A 102 -3.36 -3.85 1.93
C GLU A 102 -2.69 -3.21 3.14
N LYS A 103 -2.49 -3.98 4.22
CA LYS A 103 -1.80 -3.51 5.44
C LYS A 103 -0.37 -3.09 5.14
N GLN A 104 0.34 -3.83 4.29
CA GLN A 104 1.70 -3.47 3.87
C GLN A 104 1.70 -2.21 3.00
N ILE A 105 0.78 -2.09 2.05
CA ILE A 105 0.60 -0.88 1.23
C ILE A 105 0.31 0.33 2.12
N ARG A 106 -0.59 0.18 3.09
CA ARG A 106 -0.92 1.24 4.05
C ARG A 106 0.26 1.66 4.91
N ARG A 107 1.10 0.71 5.32
CA ARG A 107 2.34 1.02 6.05
C ARG A 107 3.27 1.87 5.20
N MET A 108 3.48 1.49 3.95
CA MET A 108 4.30 2.25 3.01
C MET A 108 3.74 3.65 2.76
N PHE A 109 2.44 3.77 2.54
CA PHE A 109 1.75 5.04 2.36
C PHE A 109 1.94 5.98 3.56
N ASN A 110 1.66 5.48 4.77
CA ASN A 110 1.80 6.26 6.00
C ASN A 110 3.26 6.68 6.21
N PHE A 111 4.23 5.79 5.95
CA PHE A 111 5.65 6.10 6.10
C PHE A 111 6.06 7.28 5.21
N GLU A 112 5.67 7.28 3.93
CA GLU A 112 5.99 8.38 3.02
C GLU A 112 5.29 9.68 3.39
N LEU A 113 4.00 9.62 3.71
CA LEU A 113 3.24 10.80 4.14
C LEU A 113 3.86 11.43 5.39
N HIS A 114 4.17 10.60 6.40
CA HIS A 114 4.75 11.07 7.65
C HIS A 114 6.16 11.61 7.45
N ARG A 115 6.96 10.97 6.59
CA ARG A 115 8.30 11.45 6.24
C ARG A 115 8.27 12.86 5.67
N VAL A 116 7.47 13.11 4.64
CA VAL A 116 7.39 14.44 3.99
C VAL A 116 6.93 15.52 4.98
N LEU A 117 5.97 15.20 5.85
CA LEU A 117 5.49 16.14 6.87
C LEU A 117 6.49 16.39 8.01
N LEU A 118 7.24 15.36 8.42
CA LEU A 118 8.30 15.50 9.42
C LEU A 118 9.47 16.31 8.88
N GLU A 119 9.90 16.06 7.64
CA GLU A 119 10.94 16.84 6.96
C GLU A 119 10.55 18.33 6.93
N ASN A 120 9.31 18.66 6.57
CA ASN A 120 8.83 20.06 6.62
C ASN A 120 8.88 20.67 8.03
N GLU A 121 8.64 19.88 9.08
CA GLU A 121 8.77 20.37 10.46
C GLU A 121 10.23 20.58 10.88
N GLU A 122 11.15 19.71 10.45
CA GLU A 122 12.59 19.82 10.73
C GLU A 122 13.21 21.05 10.07
N PHE A 123 12.76 21.39 8.86
CA PHE A 123 13.19 22.60 8.15
C PHE A 123 12.50 23.91 8.63
N GLY A 124 11.85 23.89 9.79
CA GLY A 124 11.27 25.10 10.40
C GLY A 124 9.86 25.45 9.88
N ARG A 125 9.12 24.50 9.32
CA ARG A 125 7.75 24.68 8.79
C ARG A 125 7.66 25.73 7.70
N GLN A 126 8.52 25.61 6.69
CA GLN A 126 8.53 26.51 5.53
C GLN A 126 7.17 26.55 4.82
N ARG A 127 6.44 25.42 4.79
CA ARG A 127 5.08 25.31 4.25
C ARG A 127 4.09 24.93 5.35
N ARG A 128 2.82 25.33 5.19
CA ARG A 128 1.77 24.83 6.08
C ARG A 128 1.54 23.35 5.77
N ASN A 129 1.29 22.55 6.80
CA ASN A 129 1.08 21.10 6.64
C ASN A 129 -0.06 20.75 5.67
N ILE A 130 -1.08 21.61 5.57
CA ILE A 130 -2.18 21.40 4.63
C ILE A 130 -1.72 21.56 3.17
N ASP A 131 -0.83 22.51 2.89
CA ASP A 131 -0.29 22.74 1.54
C ASP A 131 0.59 21.54 1.12
N VAL A 132 1.42 21.04 2.04
CA VAL A 132 2.22 19.82 1.82
C VAL A 132 1.36 18.59 1.55
N ILE A 133 0.22 18.46 2.24
CA ILE A 133 -0.74 17.38 1.99
C ILE A 133 -1.40 17.54 0.62
N TYR A 134 -1.73 18.76 0.20
CA TYR A 134 -2.24 18.99 -1.15
C TYR A 134 -1.20 18.60 -2.19
N ASP A 135 0.06 19.01 -2.05
CA ASP A 135 1.15 18.61 -2.94
C ASP A 135 1.26 17.07 -3.03
N PHE A 136 1.15 16.38 -1.89
CA PHE A 136 1.16 14.92 -1.82
C PHE A 136 -0.03 14.27 -2.54
N ILE A 137 -1.25 14.79 -2.33
CA ILE A 137 -2.48 14.35 -3.02
C ILE A 137 -2.32 14.50 -4.53
N HIS A 138 -1.81 15.64 -5.01
CA HIS A 138 -1.61 15.90 -6.43
C HIS A 138 -0.54 14.98 -7.03
N THR A 139 0.57 14.77 -6.31
CA THR A 139 1.67 13.89 -6.74
C THR A 139 1.20 12.47 -7.02
N TYR A 140 0.36 11.91 -6.13
CA TYR A 140 -0.18 10.55 -6.27
C TYR A 140 -1.58 10.50 -6.88
N GLN A 141 -2.12 11.63 -7.33
CA GLN A 141 -3.46 11.76 -7.92
C GLN A 141 -4.57 11.12 -7.09
N LEU A 142 -4.53 11.31 -5.77
CA LEU A 142 -5.50 10.72 -4.85
C LEU A 142 -6.85 11.45 -4.97
N LYS A 143 -7.93 10.69 -5.19
CA LYS A 143 -9.29 11.24 -5.39
C LYS A 143 -10.24 10.82 -4.29
N SER A 144 -10.02 9.62 -3.75
CA SER A 144 -10.95 8.98 -2.81
C SER A 144 -10.70 9.33 -1.34
N ILE A 145 -9.65 10.10 -1.01
CA ILE A 145 -9.32 10.53 0.36
C ILE A 145 -9.27 12.06 0.49
N SER A 146 -9.79 12.58 1.60
CA SER A 146 -9.76 14.02 1.89
C SER A 146 -8.43 14.45 2.53
N SER A 147 -8.04 15.71 2.29
CA SER A 147 -6.87 16.34 2.91
C SER A 147 -6.97 16.35 4.45
N ASP A 148 -8.16 16.60 5.00
CA ASP A 148 -8.42 16.57 6.44
C ASP A 148 -8.20 15.16 7.04
N ALA A 149 -8.56 14.09 6.32
CA ALA A 149 -8.32 12.72 6.78
C ALA A 149 -6.82 12.41 6.90
N LEU A 150 -6.01 12.87 5.93
CA LEU A 150 -4.55 12.73 5.95
C LEU A 150 -3.93 13.56 7.08
N LEU A 151 -4.42 14.77 7.28
CA LEU A 151 -3.94 15.65 8.35
C LEU A 151 -4.23 15.06 9.74
N LYS A 152 -5.44 14.52 9.95
CA LYS A 152 -5.81 13.79 11.17
C LYS A 152 -4.96 12.54 11.37
N ASN A 153 -4.67 11.77 10.31
CA ASN A 153 -3.77 10.63 10.36
C ASN A 153 -2.38 11.05 10.86
N TYR A 154 -1.83 12.12 10.31
CA TYR A 154 -0.54 12.67 10.73
C TYR A 154 -0.53 13.11 12.19
N TYR A 155 -1.54 13.87 12.64
CA TYR A 155 -1.61 14.29 14.05
C TYR A 155 -1.80 13.13 15.03
N ARG A 156 -2.52 12.08 14.64
CA ARG A 156 -2.61 10.83 15.43
C ARG A 156 -1.24 10.17 15.56
N PHE A 157 -0.48 10.10 14.48
CA PHE A 157 0.88 9.57 14.51
C PHE A 157 1.81 10.43 15.38
N ARG A 158 1.78 11.75 15.22
CA ARG A 158 2.56 12.69 16.02
C ARG A 158 2.26 12.57 17.51
N ASN A 159 0.99 12.44 17.89
CA ASN A 159 0.59 12.26 19.28
C ASN A 159 1.10 10.93 19.88
N ARG A 160 1.30 9.88 19.06
CA ARG A 160 1.91 8.62 19.53
C ARG A 160 3.41 8.78 19.77
N LEU A 161 4.11 9.54 18.92
CA LEU A 161 5.54 9.81 19.08
C LEU A 161 5.83 10.74 20.27
N ARG A 162 5.00 11.79 20.43
CA ARG A 162 5.16 12.83 21.45
C ARG A 162 3.83 13.06 22.14
N PRO A 163 3.43 12.19 23.09
CA PRO A 163 2.18 12.37 23.81
C PRO A 163 2.21 13.69 24.59
N LYS A 164 1.13 14.46 24.50
CA LYS A 164 0.98 15.68 25.29
C LYS A 164 0.87 15.31 26.76
N LYS A 165 1.61 15.99 27.64
CA LYS A 165 1.41 15.87 29.08
C LYS A 165 0.02 16.39 29.42
N VAL A 166 -0.82 15.55 30.01
CA VAL A 166 -2.13 15.96 30.51
C VAL A 166 -1.91 16.94 31.66
N ARG A 167 -2.48 18.15 31.56
CA ARG A 167 -2.43 19.12 32.64
C ARG A 167 -3.20 18.58 33.83
N LYS A 168 -2.53 18.39 34.97
CA LYS A 168 -3.22 18.06 36.23
C LYS A 168 -4.03 19.29 36.65
N TYR A 169 -5.36 19.15 36.69
CA TYR A 169 -6.23 20.18 37.25
C TYR A 169 -6.13 20.08 38.77
N GLN A 170 -5.49 21.07 39.41
CA GLN A 170 -5.63 21.25 40.86
C GLN A 170 -6.82 22.17 41.08
N LYS A 171 -7.92 21.61 41.60
CA LYS A 171 -8.98 22.43 42.19
C LYS A 171 -8.37 23.07 43.43
N VAL A 172 -8.08 24.36 43.36
CA VAL A 172 -7.80 25.15 44.56
C VAL A 172 -9.11 25.17 45.34
N ALA A 173 -9.16 24.51 46.50
CA ALA A 173 -10.26 24.67 47.42
C ALA A 173 -10.18 26.12 47.93
N SER A 174 -11.09 26.97 47.45
CA SER A 174 -11.34 28.28 48.04
C SER A 174 -11.99 28.05 49.41
N ASN A 175 -11.28 28.41 50.48
CA ASN A 175 -11.80 28.48 51.84
C ASN A 175 -12.84 29.59 51.98
#